data_AF-A0A2G6N8S3-F1
#
_entry.id   AF-A0A2G6N8S3-F1
#
_cell.length_a   1.000
_cell.length_b   1.000
_cell.length_c   1.000
_cell.angle_alpha   90.00
_cell.angle_beta   90.00
_cell.angle_gamma   90.00
#
_symmetry.space_group_name_H-M   'P 1'
#
loop_
_entity.id
_entity.type
_entity.pdbx_description
1 polymer ?
#
loop_
_entity_poly.entity_id
_entity_poly.type
_entity_poly.pdbx_seq_one_letter_code
_entity_poly.pdbx_strand_id
1 'polypeptide(L)'
;VAVLDQLVLLLAGYSQCRGIGLDLLVNKGRGGKKLLLHPSPAQLEIGIAKMVRALRLMNAQRKIPITLREMEHLKQRAGSTFFCHAAAGNSLAVTPAGQLYPCGQTMGDGTFALGTITQPKTSSTLPLTSIKLKSVQCKACLLKNRCPGDCPSRIHYTPGQEPPLSCVLYRTLATCSEESNGITPCSPPL
;
A
#
# COMPACT_ATOMS: atom_id res chain seq x y z
N VAL A 1 -3.83 -15.37 12.78
CA VAL A 1 -4.92 -15.56 11.78
C VAL A 1 -5.25 -14.20 11.20
N ALA A 2 -5.14 -14.00 9.88
CA ALA A 2 -5.48 -12.74 9.24
C ALA A 2 -7.01 -12.62 9.17
N VAL A 3 -7.59 -11.62 9.84
CA VAL A 3 -9.05 -11.39 9.99
C VAL A 3 -9.57 -10.28 9.08
N LEU A 4 -9.00 -10.15 7.87
CA LEU A 4 -9.35 -9.06 6.95
C LEU A 4 -10.79 -9.17 6.40
N ASP A 5 -11.30 -10.39 6.25
CA ASP A 5 -12.68 -10.67 5.89
C ASP A 5 -13.67 -10.25 6.99
N GLN A 6 -13.33 -10.48 8.26
CA GLN A 6 -14.17 -10.05 9.38
C GLN A 6 -14.30 -8.53 9.46
N LEU A 7 -13.24 -7.80 9.11
CA LEU A 7 -13.31 -6.33 8.97
C LEU A 7 -14.34 -5.92 7.91
N VAL A 8 -14.41 -6.64 6.79
CA VAL A 8 -15.41 -6.36 5.74
C VAL A 8 -16.82 -6.61 6.24
N LEU A 9 -17.05 -7.73 6.94
CA LEU A 9 -18.36 -8.05 7.51
C LEU A 9 -18.80 -6.99 8.52
N LEU A 10 -17.90 -6.54 9.39
CA LEU A 10 -18.16 -5.46 10.33
C LEU A 10 -18.54 -4.17 9.58
N LEU A 11 -17.71 -3.75 8.61
CA LEU A 11 -17.91 -2.51 7.88
C LEU A 11 -19.15 -2.54 6.97
N ALA A 12 -19.58 -3.71 6.52
CA ALA A 12 -20.81 -3.89 5.75
C ALA A 12 -22.07 -3.49 6.53
N GLY A 13 -22.04 -3.52 7.87
CA GLY A 13 -23.11 -3.01 8.72
C GLY A 13 -23.26 -1.48 8.70
N TYR A 14 -22.25 -0.75 8.23
CA TYR A 14 -22.25 0.72 8.20
C TYR A 14 -22.57 1.22 6.80
N SER A 15 -23.74 1.84 6.65
CA SER A 15 -24.19 2.41 5.37
C SER A 15 -23.34 3.61 4.94
N GLN A 16 -22.57 4.22 5.84
CA GLN A 16 -21.65 5.33 5.59
C GLN A 16 -20.26 4.86 5.16
N CYS A 17 -19.91 3.58 5.39
CA CYS A 17 -18.63 3.06 4.94
C CYS A 17 -18.60 2.99 3.41
N ARG A 18 -17.62 3.67 2.80
CA ARG A 18 -17.45 3.77 1.33
C ARG A 18 -16.20 3.08 0.83
N GLY A 19 -15.19 2.92 1.66
CA GLY A 19 -13.96 2.29 1.23
C GLY A 19 -13.05 1.87 2.37
N ILE A 20 -12.07 1.04 1.99
CA ILE A 20 -11.01 0.53 2.86
C ILE A 20 -9.69 0.85 2.15
N GLY A 21 -8.70 1.28 2.93
CA GLY A 21 -7.31 1.41 2.47
C GLY A 21 -6.42 0.51 3.32
N LEU A 22 -5.51 -0.22 2.67
CA LEU A 22 -4.57 -1.10 3.35
C LEU A 22 -3.19 -0.46 3.36
N ASP A 23 -2.71 -0.16 4.57
CA ASP A 23 -1.36 0.35 4.79
C ASP A 23 -0.49 -0.76 5.39
N LEU A 24 0.48 -1.24 4.61
CA LEU A 24 1.48 -2.19 5.10
C LEU A 24 2.37 -1.52 6.15
N LEU A 25 2.68 -2.27 7.21
CA LEU A 25 3.46 -1.77 8.33
C LEU A 25 4.83 -1.22 7.87
N VAL A 26 5.22 -0.10 8.47
CA VAL A 26 6.55 0.51 8.29
C VAL A 26 7.34 0.30 9.58
N ASN A 27 8.57 -0.20 9.49
CA ASN A 27 9.46 -0.44 10.63
C ASN A 27 10.08 0.87 11.14
N LYS A 28 9.24 1.82 11.52
CA LYS A 28 9.65 3.10 12.11
C LYS A 28 8.78 3.45 13.31
N GLY A 29 9.37 4.15 14.28
CA GLY A 29 8.68 4.58 15.49
C GLY A 29 8.15 3.38 16.27
N ARG A 30 6.86 3.37 16.59
CA ARG A 30 6.23 2.22 17.27
C ARG A 30 6.20 0.97 16.40
N GLY A 31 6.16 1.11 15.07
CA GLY A 31 6.17 0.02 14.09
C GLY A 31 7.50 -0.75 14.03
N GLY A 32 8.60 -0.14 14.48
CA GLY A 32 9.92 -0.80 14.58
C GLY A 32 10.12 -1.60 15.87
N LYS A 33 9.16 -1.60 16.81
CA LYS A 33 9.28 -2.39 18.03
C LYS A 33 9.07 -3.87 17.71
N LYS A 34 9.96 -4.74 18.23
CA LYS A 34 9.99 -6.21 17.99
C LYS A 34 8.66 -6.95 18.25
N LEU A 35 7.72 -6.34 18.94
CA LEU A 35 6.39 -6.92 19.23
C LEU A 35 5.44 -6.90 18.02
N LEU A 36 5.72 -6.09 16.99
CA LEU A 36 4.87 -6.03 15.79
C LEU A 36 5.50 -6.85 14.68
N LEU A 37 4.83 -7.97 14.35
CA LEU A 37 5.25 -8.86 13.28
C LEU A 37 4.54 -8.50 11.98
N HIS A 38 5.31 -8.50 10.89
CA HIS A 38 4.74 -8.49 9.54
C HIS A 38 4.04 -9.83 9.27
N PRO A 39 2.93 -9.85 8.50
CA PRO A 39 2.38 -11.11 8.05
C PRO A 39 3.40 -11.80 7.14
N SER A 40 3.42 -13.14 7.17
CA SER A 40 4.12 -13.88 6.12
C SER A 40 3.46 -13.62 4.75
N PRO A 41 4.18 -13.77 3.63
CA PRO A 41 3.59 -13.68 2.29
C PRO A 41 2.32 -14.52 2.13
N ALA A 42 2.35 -15.78 2.57
CA ALA A 42 1.19 -16.68 2.51
C ALA A 42 0.01 -16.19 3.38
N GLN A 43 0.28 -15.68 4.59
CA GLN A 43 -0.77 -15.12 5.45
C GLN A 43 -1.44 -13.90 4.82
N LEU A 44 -0.65 -13.03 4.19
CA LEU A 44 -1.16 -11.86 3.49
C LEU A 44 -2.00 -12.27 2.28
N GLU A 45 -1.51 -13.19 1.44
CA GLU A 45 -2.23 -13.72 0.28
C GLU A 45 -3.60 -14.31 0.67
N ILE A 46 -3.62 -15.23 1.65
CA ILE A 46 -4.86 -15.84 2.15
C ILE A 46 -5.80 -14.77 2.71
N GLY A 47 -5.28 -13.80 3.48
CA GLY A 47 -6.06 -12.72 4.06
C GLY A 47 -6.73 -11.84 2.99
N ILE A 48 -5.98 -11.46 1.96
CA ILE A 48 -6.48 -10.62 0.86
C ILE A 48 -7.51 -11.38 0.03
N ALA A 49 -7.27 -12.65 -0.31
CA ALA A 49 -8.24 -13.45 -1.05
C ALA A 49 -9.58 -13.57 -0.30
N LYS A 50 -9.54 -13.83 1.02
CA LYS A 50 -10.73 -13.84 1.88
C LYS A 50 -11.43 -12.49 1.94
N MET A 51 -10.67 -11.39 2.07
CA MET A 51 -11.21 -10.03 2.09
C MET A 51 -11.93 -9.69 0.79
N VAL A 52 -11.34 -10.01 -0.37
CA VAL A 52 -11.95 -9.76 -1.68
C VAL A 52 -13.24 -10.57 -1.85
N ARG A 53 -13.25 -11.84 -1.42
CA ARG A 53 -14.46 -12.66 -1.43
C ARG A 53 -15.56 -12.05 -0.54
N ALA A 54 -15.23 -11.63 0.67
CA ALA A 54 -16.17 -10.98 1.58
C ALA A 54 -16.71 -9.66 0.97
N LEU A 55 -15.85 -8.85 0.36
CA LEU A 55 -16.24 -7.59 -0.30
C LEU A 55 -17.25 -7.84 -1.42
N ARG A 56 -17.05 -8.88 -2.25
CA ARG A 56 -18.02 -9.24 -3.30
C ARG A 56 -19.38 -9.59 -2.73
N LEU A 57 -19.41 -10.48 -1.73
CA LEU A 57 -20.65 -10.95 -1.11
C LEU A 57 -21.42 -9.78 -0.47
N MET A 58 -20.73 -8.89 0.23
CA MET A 58 -21.35 -7.75 0.89
C MET A 58 -21.78 -6.68 -0.11
N ASN A 59 -20.97 -6.38 -1.12
CA ASN A 59 -21.31 -5.37 -2.13
C ASN A 59 -22.49 -5.79 -3.01
N ALA A 60 -22.73 -7.08 -3.21
CA ALA A 60 -23.93 -7.57 -3.90
C ALA A 60 -25.24 -7.19 -3.17
N GLN A 61 -25.17 -6.91 -1.87
CA GLN A 61 -26.34 -6.55 -1.04
C GLN A 61 -26.41 -5.03 -0.74
N ARG A 62 -25.40 -4.25 -1.14
CA ARG A 62 -25.30 -2.83 -0.81
C ARG A 62 -25.72 -1.95 -1.97
N LYS A 63 -26.49 -0.90 -1.67
CA LYS A 63 -26.80 0.17 -2.64
C LYS A 63 -25.55 0.91 -3.10
N ILE A 64 -24.60 1.14 -2.18
CA ILE A 64 -23.32 1.80 -2.46
C ILE A 64 -22.20 0.84 -2.04
N PRO A 65 -21.38 0.36 -2.99
CA PRO A 65 -20.33 -0.61 -2.69
C PRO A 65 -19.21 0.00 -1.84
N ILE A 66 -18.58 -0.83 -1.03
CA ILE A 66 -17.31 -0.53 -0.36
C ILE A 66 -16.20 -0.80 -1.37
N THR A 67 -15.38 0.21 -1.66
CA THR A 67 -14.22 0.10 -2.55
C THR A 67 -12.94 -0.22 -1.76
N LEU A 68 -11.99 -0.86 -2.42
CA LEU A 68 -10.64 -1.05 -1.86
C LEU A 68 -9.67 -0.14 -2.60
N ARG A 69 -9.02 0.78 -1.88
CA ARG A 69 -8.08 1.78 -2.46
C ARG A 69 -7.05 1.11 -3.37
N GLU A 70 -6.50 -0.01 -2.94
CA GLU A 70 -5.48 -0.75 -3.68
C GLU A 70 -6.03 -1.38 -4.97
N MET A 71 -7.31 -1.74 -5.02
CA MET A 71 -7.96 -2.19 -6.27
C MET A 71 -8.19 -1.02 -7.23
N GLU A 72 -8.49 0.18 -6.73
CA GLU A 72 -8.59 1.38 -7.57
C GLU A 72 -7.24 1.76 -8.19
N HIS A 73 -6.14 1.62 -7.43
CA HIS A 73 -4.80 1.79 -7.99
C HIS A 73 -4.53 0.85 -9.18
N LEU A 74 -5.04 -0.38 -9.16
CA LEU A 74 -4.88 -1.34 -10.26
C LEU A 74 -5.71 -0.99 -11.51
N LYS A 75 -6.76 -0.17 -11.36
CA LYS A 75 -7.61 0.29 -12.48
C LYS A 75 -7.03 1.50 -13.21
N GLN A 76 -6.14 2.27 -12.57
CA GLN A 76 -5.55 3.46 -13.19
C GLN A 76 -4.68 3.07 -14.40
N ARG A 77 -4.91 3.73 -15.55
CA ARG A 77 -4.22 3.45 -16.82
C ARG A 77 -2.81 4.05 -16.84
N ALA A 78 -1.93 3.44 -17.63
CA ALA A 78 -0.51 3.79 -17.77
C ALA A 78 -0.30 5.29 -18.04
N GLY A 79 0.68 5.91 -17.36
CA GLY A 79 1.08 7.29 -17.64
C GLY A 79 1.84 8.01 -16.51
N SER A 80 1.65 7.62 -15.26
CA SER A 80 2.46 8.11 -14.13
C SER A 80 2.16 7.24 -12.89
N THR A 81 3.14 6.49 -12.39
CA THR A 81 2.91 5.49 -11.32
C THR A 81 3.76 5.81 -10.09
N PHE A 82 3.69 7.05 -9.61
CA PHE A 82 4.20 7.36 -8.27
C PHE A 82 3.22 6.78 -7.24
N PHE A 83 3.73 6.01 -6.28
CA PHE A 83 2.89 5.42 -5.23
C PHE A 83 2.13 6.48 -4.41
N CYS A 84 2.77 7.63 -4.16
CA CYS A 84 2.18 8.74 -3.43
C CYS A 84 2.83 10.07 -3.85
N HIS A 85 2.28 11.19 -3.37
CA HIS A 85 2.83 12.52 -3.63
C HIS A 85 4.30 12.68 -3.24
N ALA A 86 4.75 12.02 -2.16
CA ALA A 86 6.15 12.07 -1.75
C ALA A 86 7.09 11.33 -2.71
N ALA A 87 6.62 10.25 -3.34
CA ALA A 87 7.37 9.58 -4.41
C ALA A 87 7.49 10.46 -5.67
N ALA A 88 6.50 11.32 -5.90
CA ALA A 88 6.50 12.29 -7.00
C ALA A 88 7.29 13.58 -6.69
N GLY A 89 7.74 13.78 -5.45
CA GLY A 89 8.36 15.03 -5.00
C GLY A 89 7.38 16.18 -4.76
N ASN A 90 6.07 15.90 -4.74
CA ASN A 90 5.00 16.89 -4.60
C ASN A 90 4.37 16.87 -3.19
N SER A 91 5.16 16.52 -2.17
CA SER A 91 4.70 16.43 -0.78
C SER A 91 5.72 17.11 0.13
N LEU A 92 5.21 17.81 1.15
CA LEU A 92 5.98 18.45 2.19
C LEU A 92 5.26 18.26 3.53
N ALA A 93 5.98 17.74 4.50
CA ALA A 93 5.53 17.57 5.86
C ALA A 93 6.26 18.57 6.76
N VAL A 94 5.50 19.25 7.61
CA VAL A 94 5.99 20.31 8.49
C VAL A 94 5.74 19.90 9.93
N THR A 95 6.78 19.89 10.75
CA THR A 95 6.64 19.65 12.20
C THR A 95 6.17 20.92 12.93
N PRO A 96 5.65 20.83 14.16
CA PRO A 96 5.30 22.02 14.96
C PRO A 96 6.47 23.00 15.17
N ALA A 97 7.71 22.50 15.17
CA ALA A 97 8.92 23.33 15.28
C ALA A 97 9.35 23.95 13.93
N GLY A 98 8.56 23.77 12.87
CA GLY A 98 8.85 24.31 11.54
C GLY A 98 9.90 23.53 10.74
N GLN A 99 10.31 22.32 11.18
CA GLN A 99 11.21 21.46 10.40
C GLN A 99 10.48 20.80 9.23
N LEU A 100 11.16 20.68 8.09
CA LEU A 100 10.61 20.18 6.83
C LEU A 100 11.07 18.76 6.49
N TYR A 101 10.16 17.93 5.99
CA TYR A 101 10.41 16.55 5.55
C TYR A 101 9.58 16.19 4.31
N PRO A 102 9.98 15.19 3.49
CA PRO A 102 9.20 14.76 2.32
C PRO A 102 7.79 14.23 2.64
N CYS A 103 7.60 13.60 3.80
CA CYS A 103 6.30 13.11 4.27
C CYS A 103 6.30 12.92 5.79
N GLY A 104 5.11 12.67 6.37
CA GLY A 104 4.98 12.41 7.81
C GLY A 104 5.83 11.22 8.27
N GLN A 105 5.99 10.19 7.43
CA GLN A 105 6.77 9.01 7.79
C GLN A 105 8.26 9.25 7.86
N THR A 106 8.80 10.32 7.30
CA THR A 106 10.24 10.64 7.39
C THR A 106 10.57 11.67 8.47
N MET A 107 9.57 12.21 9.17
CA MET A 107 9.79 13.13 10.30
C MET A 107 10.75 12.56 11.34
N GLY A 108 11.61 13.42 11.89
CA GLY A 108 12.61 13.07 12.90
C GLY A 108 13.84 12.34 12.37
N ASP A 109 13.91 12.00 11.08
CA ASP A 109 15.08 11.37 10.47
C ASP A 109 15.93 12.40 9.73
N GLY A 110 17.13 12.67 10.24
CA GLY A 110 18.05 13.66 9.69
C GLY A 110 18.41 13.43 8.21
N THR A 111 18.37 12.17 7.75
CA THR A 111 18.60 11.79 6.35
C THR A 111 17.60 12.43 5.40
N PHE A 112 16.39 12.71 5.88
CA PHE A 112 15.29 13.27 5.10
C PHE A 112 14.98 14.73 5.44
N ALA A 113 15.80 15.39 6.25
CA ALA A 113 15.55 16.77 6.65
C ALA A 113 15.75 17.76 5.49
N LEU A 114 14.70 18.50 5.15
CA LEU A 114 14.65 19.49 4.07
C LEU A 114 14.82 20.94 4.58
N GLY A 115 15.38 21.13 5.77
CA GLY A 115 15.56 22.45 6.40
C GLY A 115 14.37 22.84 7.27
N THR A 116 14.12 24.14 7.39
CA THR A 116 13.00 24.70 8.16
C THR A 116 12.12 25.58 7.28
N ILE A 117 10.94 25.96 7.75
CA ILE A 117 10.05 26.92 7.04
C ILE A 117 10.73 28.26 6.75
N THR A 118 11.68 28.69 7.59
CA THR A 118 12.43 29.94 7.43
C THR A 118 13.70 29.76 6.61
N GLN A 119 14.23 28.55 6.54
CA GLN A 119 15.46 28.22 5.82
C GLN A 119 15.32 26.84 5.13
N PRO A 120 14.50 26.74 4.07
CA PRO A 120 14.33 25.50 3.35
C PRO A 120 15.60 25.13 2.58
N LYS A 121 15.94 23.84 2.54
CA LYS A 121 17.02 23.34 1.69
C LYS A 121 16.53 23.31 0.24
N THR A 122 17.18 24.09 -0.62
CA THR A 122 16.97 24.04 -2.07
C THR A 122 17.78 22.90 -2.67
N SER A 123 17.25 21.67 -2.61
CA SER A 123 17.81 20.54 -3.35
C SER A 123 17.09 20.38 -4.68
N SER A 124 17.84 20.11 -5.75
CA SER A 124 17.25 19.73 -7.05
C SER A 124 16.60 18.35 -7.02
N THR A 125 16.91 17.53 -6.01
CA THR A 125 16.36 16.17 -5.86
C THR A 125 15.85 15.93 -4.45
N LEU A 126 14.58 15.53 -4.33
CA LEU A 126 13.97 15.17 -3.06
C LEU A 126 14.25 13.70 -2.73
N PRO A 127 14.67 13.35 -1.49
CA PRO A 127 15.23 12.02 -1.21
C PRO A 127 14.30 10.82 -1.51
N LEU A 128 12.98 11.00 -1.44
CA LEU A 128 12.02 9.91 -1.68
C LEU A 128 11.73 9.65 -3.17
N THR A 129 12.14 10.53 -4.08
CA THR A 129 11.86 10.36 -5.52
C THR A 129 12.75 9.30 -6.17
N SER A 130 13.90 9.00 -5.56
CA SER A 130 14.86 8.00 -6.03
C SER A 130 14.59 6.59 -5.48
N ILE A 131 13.80 6.47 -4.41
CA ILE A 131 13.50 5.19 -3.76
C ILE A 131 12.29 4.54 -4.45
N LYS A 132 12.55 3.46 -5.18
CA LYS A 132 11.53 2.74 -5.95
C LYS A 132 11.58 1.25 -5.64
N LEU A 133 10.41 0.62 -5.65
CA LEU A 133 10.30 -0.82 -5.54
C LEU A 133 11.01 -1.47 -6.72
N LYS A 134 11.99 -2.34 -6.43
CA LYS A 134 12.73 -3.11 -7.43
C LYS A 134 12.75 -4.56 -6.98
N SER A 135 12.40 -5.47 -7.88
CA SER A 135 12.51 -6.91 -7.70
C SER A 135 12.91 -7.54 -9.03
N VAL A 136 13.66 -8.64 -8.97
CA VAL A 136 14.06 -9.42 -10.15
C VAL A 136 12.84 -9.91 -10.95
N GLN A 137 11.71 -10.10 -10.28
CA GLN A 137 10.46 -10.58 -10.88
C GLN A 137 9.64 -9.48 -11.58
N CYS A 138 10.03 -8.20 -11.48
CA CYS A 138 9.24 -7.10 -12.05
C CYS A 138 9.07 -7.20 -13.57
N LYS A 139 10.09 -7.71 -14.30
CA LYS A 139 10.07 -7.78 -15.78
C LYS A 139 8.98 -8.72 -16.31
N ALA A 140 8.68 -9.79 -15.58
CA ALA A 140 7.70 -10.81 -15.94
C ALA A 140 6.38 -10.69 -15.14
N CYS A 141 6.21 -9.60 -14.37
CA CYS A 141 5.05 -9.45 -13.51
C CYS A 141 3.80 -9.08 -14.32
N LEU A 142 2.65 -9.68 -14.00
CA LEU A 142 1.33 -9.37 -14.57
C LEU A 142 0.90 -7.89 -14.40
N LEU A 143 1.55 -7.17 -13.48
CA LEU A 143 1.35 -5.75 -13.22
C LEU A 143 2.34 -4.84 -13.95
N LYS A 144 3.16 -5.37 -14.86
CA LYS A 144 4.11 -4.56 -15.63
C LYS A 144 3.39 -3.36 -16.26
N ASN A 145 4.00 -2.18 -16.15
CA ASN A 145 3.48 -0.87 -16.61
C ASN A 145 2.23 -0.32 -15.89
N ARG A 146 1.60 -1.10 -15.00
CA ARG A 146 0.44 -0.67 -14.19
C ARG A 146 0.65 -0.84 -12.68
N CYS A 147 1.83 -1.28 -12.27
CA CYS A 147 2.16 -1.49 -10.87
C CYS A 147 2.25 -0.13 -10.16
N PRO A 148 1.49 0.08 -9.07
CA PRO A 148 1.58 1.31 -8.28
C PRO A 148 2.89 1.40 -7.47
N GLY A 149 3.64 0.31 -7.37
CA GLY A 149 4.87 0.25 -6.58
C GLY A 149 4.57 0.13 -5.10
N ASP A 150 5.31 0.88 -4.28
CA ASP A 150 5.24 0.83 -2.83
C ASP A 150 5.67 2.17 -2.23
N CYS A 151 5.31 2.39 -0.97
CA CYS A 151 5.68 3.58 -0.23
C CYS A 151 7.21 3.70 -0.13
N PRO A 152 7.83 4.78 -0.64
CA PRO A 152 9.28 5.00 -0.54
C PRO A 152 9.81 4.89 0.89
N SER A 153 9.06 5.44 1.86
CA SER A 153 9.42 5.34 3.28
C SER A 153 9.37 3.89 3.78
N ARG A 154 8.42 3.08 3.31
CA ARG A 154 8.34 1.67 3.68
C ARG A 154 9.51 0.87 3.12
N ILE A 155 9.86 1.10 1.85
CA ILE A 155 11.05 0.48 1.23
C ILE A 155 12.31 0.84 2.04
N HIS A 156 12.44 2.10 2.45
CA HIS A 156 13.60 2.57 3.20
C HIS A 156 13.68 1.97 4.61
N TYR A 157 12.59 2.03 5.39
CA TYR A 157 12.61 1.60 6.80
C TYR A 157 12.38 0.10 7.01
N THR A 158 11.81 -0.60 6.03
CA THR A 158 11.53 -2.03 6.10
C THR A 158 12.26 -2.80 4.98
N PRO A 159 13.61 -2.81 4.97
CA PRO A 159 14.38 -3.57 3.99
C PRO A 159 14.29 -5.09 4.24
N GLY A 160 14.68 -5.89 3.25
CA GLY A 160 14.87 -7.34 3.41
C GLY A 160 13.61 -8.21 3.33
N GLN A 161 12.51 -7.67 2.81
CA GLN A 161 11.31 -8.48 2.51
C GLN A 161 11.40 -9.10 1.12
N GLU A 162 11.53 -10.42 1.05
CA GLU A 162 11.53 -11.18 -0.21
C GLU A 162 10.50 -12.33 -0.14
N PRO A 163 9.44 -12.32 -0.96
CA PRO A 163 9.03 -11.21 -1.84
C PRO A 163 8.56 -9.99 -1.02
N PRO A 164 8.65 -8.76 -1.58
CA PRO A 164 8.07 -7.58 -0.94
C PRO A 164 6.57 -7.76 -0.71
N LEU A 165 6.07 -7.44 0.48
CA LEU A 165 4.64 -7.62 0.81
C LEU A 165 3.70 -6.80 -0.08
N SER A 166 4.15 -5.64 -0.59
CA SER A 166 3.42 -4.87 -1.59
C SER A 166 3.23 -5.63 -2.90
N CYS A 167 4.24 -6.39 -3.34
CA CYS A 167 4.12 -7.29 -4.49
C CYS A 167 3.07 -8.38 -4.25
N VAL A 168 3.09 -9.01 -3.06
CA VAL A 168 2.10 -10.04 -2.68
C VAL A 168 0.70 -9.44 -2.74
N LEU A 169 0.46 -8.33 -2.04
CA LEU A 169 -0.81 -7.62 -1.99
C LEU A 169 -1.38 -7.33 -3.40
N TYR A 170 -0.62 -6.63 -4.24
CA TYR A 170 -1.13 -6.21 -5.54
C TYR A 170 -1.28 -7.37 -6.52
N ARG A 171 -0.42 -8.39 -6.46
CA ARG A 171 -0.57 -9.60 -7.31
C ARG A 171 -1.79 -10.40 -6.91
N THR A 172 -2.00 -10.64 -5.61
CA THR A 172 -3.19 -11.33 -5.12
C THR A 172 -4.47 -10.58 -5.53
N LEU A 173 -4.51 -9.25 -5.36
CA LEU A 173 -5.65 -8.44 -5.79
C LEU A 173 -5.93 -8.54 -7.30
N ALA A 174 -4.88 -8.55 -8.11
CA ALA A 174 -5.02 -8.67 -9.56
C ALA A 174 -5.53 -10.05 -9.98
N THR A 175 -4.97 -11.13 -9.42
CA THR A 175 -5.43 -12.51 -9.64
C THR A 175 -6.89 -12.66 -9.25
N CYS A 176 -7.28 -12.22 -8.05
CA CYS A 176 -8.67 -12.27 -7.64
C CYS A 176 -9.57 -11.46 -8.59
N SER A 177 -9.12 -10.29 -9.08
CA SER A 177 -9.92 -9.45 -9.98
C SER A 177 -10.13 -10.09 -11.36
N GLU A 178 -9.11 -10.75 -11.92
CA GLU A 178 -9.19 -11.44 -13.22
C GLU A 178 -10.15 -12.66 -13.16
N GLU A 179 -10.18 -13.38 -12.05
CA GLU A 179 -11.15 -14.46 -11.75
C GLU A 179 -12.61 -13.98 -11.61
N SER A 180 -12.88 -12.67 -11.64
CA SER A 180 -14.27 -12.15 -11.63
C SER A 180 -14.84 -11.98 -13.03
N ASN A 181 -13.99 -11.97 -14.06
CA ASN A 181 -14.40 -11.88 -15.47
C ASN A 181 -14.51 -13.26 -16.14
N GLY A 182 -14.00 -14.31 -15.49
CA GLY A 182 -14.23 -15.71 -15.85
C GLY A 182 -14.95 -16.41 -14.70
N ILE A 183 -15.92 -17.28 -15.00
CA ILE A 183 -16.70 -18.01 -14.00
C ILE A 183 -15.81 -19.06 -13.33
N THR A 184 -15.02 -18.69 -12.32
CA THR A 184 -14.39 -19.66 -11.41
C THR A 184 -14.03 -19.02 -10.06
N PRO A 185 -14.44 -19.60 -8.91
CA PRO A 185 -14.15 -19.03 -7.61
C PRO A 185 -12.67 -19.21 -7.22
N CYS A 186 -12.15 -18.18 -6.55
CA CYS A 186 -10.85 -18.14 -5.89
C CYS A 186 -10.76 -19.30 -4.87
N SER A 187 -10.11 -20.40 -5.26
CA SER A 187 -9.75 -21.48 -4.35
C SER A 187 -8.37 -21.20 -3.79
N PRO A 188 -8.18 -21.13 -2.46
CA PRO A 188 -6.83 -21.07 -1.90
C PRO A 188 -6.08 -22.36 -2.25
N PRO A 189 -4.77 -22.30 -2.53
CA PRO A 189 -3.96 -23.51 -2.56
C PRO A 189 -4.03 -24.18 -1.18
N LEU A 190 -4.28 -25.48 -1.19
CA LEU A 190 -4.29 -26.36 -0.02
C LEU A 190 -2.95 -26.30 0.74
#